data_AF-C3YRB9-F1
#
_entry.id   AF-C3YRB9-F1
#
_cell.length_a   1.000
_cell.length_b   1.000
_cell.length_c   1.000
_cell.angle_alpha   90.00
_cell.angle_beta   90.00
_cell.angle_gamma   90.00
#
_symmetry.space_group_name_H-M   'P 1'
#
loop_
_entity.id
_entity.type
_entity.pdbx_description
1 polymer ?
#
loop_
_entity_poly.entity_id
_entity_poly.type
_entity_poly.pdbx_seq_one_letter_code
_entity_poly.pdbx_strand_id
1 'polypeptide(L)' 'CLVRDGAFYRGNINVTSTGRTCQRWDSQEPHQHVFTQYQLPNAGLDENYCRNPDEAATLWCFTTDPVMRWDWCTPPLC' A
#
# COMPACT_ATOMS: atom_id res chain seq x y z
N CYS A 1 9.25 4.16 10.75
CA CYS A 1 7.99 4.65 11.36
C CYS A 1 7.34 5.65 10.41
N LEU A 2 6.06 5.96 10.59
CA LEU A 2 5.31 6.89 9.73
C LEU A 2 5.59 8.34 10.13
N VAL A 3 5.86 9.20 9.15
CA VAL A 3 6.01 10.64 9.33
C VAL A 3 5.01 11.32 8.38
N ARG A 4 4.18 12.22 8.90
CA ARG A 4 3.12 12.91 8.15
C ARG A 4 2.18 11.92 7.43
N ASP A 5 1.98 12.08 6.13
CA ASP A 5 1.15 11.28 5.23
C ASP A 5 1.80 9.96 4.78
N GLY A 6 3.08 9.76 5.09
CA GLY A 6 3.80 8.56 4.71
C GLY A 6 4.29 8.50 3.27
N ALA A 7 4.33 9.61 2.53
CA ALA A 7 4.85 9.63 1.15
C ALA A 7 6.26 9.00 1.02
N PHE A 8 7.10 9.22 2.03
CA PHE A 8 8.47 8.69 2.11
C PHE A 8 8.60 7.39 2.91
N TYR A 9 7.49 6.79 3.32
CA TYR A 9 7.55 5.53 4.06
C TYR A 9 8.10 4.43 3.16
N ARG A 10 9.16 3.77 3.63
CA ARG A 10 9.80 2.60 2.99
C ARG A 10 9.90 1.41 3.93
N GLY A 11 8.98 1.33 4.90
CA GLY A 11 8.88 0.15 5.75
C GLY A 11 8.28 -1.05 5.02
N ASN A 12 8.35 -2.19 5.70
CA ASN A 12 7.97 -3.50 5.21
C ASN A 12 6.60 -3.99 5.72
N ILE A 13 5.75 -3.09 6.22
CA ILE A 13 4.40 -3.46 6.64
C ILE A 13 3.58 -3.83 5.42
N ASN A 14 2.96 -5.00 5.47
CA ASN A 14 2.15 -5.58 4.40
C ASN A 14 0.82 -6.15 4.92
N VAL A 15 0.38 -5.65 6.07
CA VAL A 15 -0.89 -5.99 6.70
C VAL A 15 -1.63 -4.69 7.02
N THR A 16 -2.93 -4.67 6.71
CA THR A 16 -3.80 -3.52 6.91
C THR A 16 -4.18 -3.37 8.38
N SER A 17 -4.77 -2.24 8.74
CA SER A 17 -5.28 -1.96 10.09
C SER A 17 -6.33 -2.97 10.55
N THR A 18 -7.09 -3.57 9.62
CA THR A 18 -8.07 -4.62 9.92
C THR A 18 -7.47 -6.03 9.86
N GLY A 19 -6.16 -6.18 9.69
CA GLY A 19 -5.49 -7.48 9.63
C GLY A 19 -5.57 -8.19 8.27
N ARG A 20 -5.91 -7.48 7.17
CA ARG A 20 -5.91 -8.08 5.83
C ARG A 20 -4.52 -8.04 5.23
N THR A 21 -4.17 -9.10 4.50
CA THR A 21 -2.90 -9.14 3.76
C THR A 21 -2.96 -8.21 2.55
N CYS A 22 -1.90 -7.43 2.36
CA CYS A 22 -1.77 -6.60 1.18
C CYS A 22 -1.51 -7.44 -0.08
N GLN A 23 -2.16 -7.07 -1.17
CA GLN A 23 -1.86 -7.54 -2.53
C GLN A 23 -0.56 -6.88 -3.01
N ARG A 24 0.23 -7.62 -3.80
CA ARG A 24 1.44 -7.07 -4.43
C ARG A 24 1.09 -6.00 -5.46
N TRP A 25 1.88 -4.94 -5.52
CA TRP A 25 1.71 -3.84 -6.48
C TRP A 25 1.99 -4.23 -7.93
N ASP A 26 2.70 -5.33 -8.16
CA ASP A 26 2.90 -5.91 -9.49
C ASP A 26 1.84 -6.97 -9.84
N SER A 27 0.96 -7.34 -8.90
CA SER A 27 -0.16 -8.26 -9.13
C SER A 27 -1.40 -7.51 -9.60
N GLN A 28 -2.13 -8.11 -10.53
CA GLN A 28 -3.44 -7.62 -10.99
C GLN A 28 -4.60 -8.46 -10.44
N GLU A 29 -4.32 -9.38 -9.51
CA GLU A 29 -5.30 -10.21 -8.82
C GLU A 29 -5.17 -10.10 -7.29
N PRO A 30 -6.28 -10.11 -6.53
CA PRO A 30 -7.68 -10.09 -7.01
C PRO A 30 -8.13 -8.74 -7.58
N HIS A 31 -7.41 -7.64 -7.30
CA HIS A 31 -7.81 -6.30 -7.70
C HIS A 31 -6.92 -5.78 -8.82
N GLN A 32 -7.49 -5.57 -10.01
CA GLN A 32 -6.79 -4.88 -11.09
C GLN A 32 -6.62 -3.40 -10.75
N HIS A 33 -5.46 -2.81 -11.06
CA HIS A 33 -5.17 -1.41 -10.78
C HIS A 33 -4.05 -0.85 -11.66
N VAL A 34 -4.01 0.49 -11.75
CA VAL A 34 -3.02 1.22 -12.55
C VAL A 34 -1.71 1.48 -11.79
N PHE A 35 -1.75 1.43 -10.45
CA PHE A 35 -0.62 1.71 -9.56
C PHE A 35 0.48 0.63 -9.63
N THR A 36 1.33 0.69 -10.66
CA THR A 36 2.47 -0.21 -10.84
C THR A 36 3.77 0.57 -10.79
N GLN A 37 4.88 -0.11 -10.51
CA GLN A 37 6.22 0.51 -10.58
C GLN A 37 6.51 1.13 -11.97
N TYR A 38 5.90 0.61 -13.04
CA TYR A 38 6.04 1.15 -14.38
C TYR A 38 5.37 2.53 -14.52
N GLN A 39 4.18 2.71 -13.94
CA GLN A 39 3.46 3.98 -14.01
C GLN A 39 3.95 4.99 -12.97
N LEU A 40 4.39 4.53 -11.80
CA LEU A 40 4.81 5.36 -10.67
C LEU A 40 6.18 4.90 -10.13
N PRO A 41 7.27 5.09 -10.89
CA PRO A 41 8.60 4.58 -10.52
C PRO A 41 9.14 5.17 -9.21
N ASN A 42 8.72 6.39 -8.86
CA ASN A 42 9.20 7.09 -7.67
C ASN A 42 8.39 6.78 -6.40
N ALA A 43 7.28 6.05 -6.51
CA ALA A 43 6.39 5.76 -5.38
C ALA A 43 6.89 4.59 -4.50
N GLY A 44 7.94 3.87 -4.93
CA GLY A 44 8.51 2.75 -4.15
C GLY A 44 7.53 1.61 -3.94
N LEU A 45 6.73 1.29 -4.97
CA LEU A 45 5.70 0.25 -4.98
C LEU A 45 6.32 -1.15 -5.06
N ASP A 46 7.12 -1.50 -4.05
CA ASP A 46 7.83 -2.76 -3.95
C ASP A 46 6.98 -3.82 -3.22
N GLU A 47 7.00 -5.05 -3.75
CA GLU A 47 6.28 -6.20 -3.19
C GLU A 47 4.81 -5.86 -2.89
N ASN A 48 4.35 -6.08 -1.65
CA ASN A 48 3.01 -5.76 -1.17
C ASN A 48 3.05 -4.79 0.03
N TYR A 49 4.05 -3.91 0.08
CA TYR A 49 4.20 -3.02 1.22
C TYR A 49 3.23 -1.84 1.17
N CYS A 50 2.76 -1.38 2.32
CA CYS A 50 1.90 -0.22 2.41
C CYS A 50 2.61 1.03 1.88
N ARG A 51 1.95 1.76 0.98
CA ARG A 51 2.47 2.96 0.31
C ARG A 51 1.37 3.99 0.17
N ASN A 52 1.77 5.20 -0.16
CA ASN A 52 0.87 6.29 -0.46
C ASN A 52 1.27 6.93 -1.81
N PRO A 53 0.92 6.29 -2.94
CA PRO A 53 1.29 6.77 -4.28
C PRO A 53 0.45 7.94 -4.79
N ASP A 54 -0.69 8.22 -4.17
CA ASP A 54 -1.76 9.10 -4.66
C ASP A 54 -2.07 10.27 -3.71
N GLU A 55 -1.15 10.60 -2.81
CA GLU A 55 -1.29 11.70 -1.83
C GLU A 55 -2.54 11.54 -0.94
N ALA A 56 -2.91 10.29 -0.64
CA ALA A 56 -3.96 9.95 0.31
C ALA A 56 -3.60 10.41 1.75
N ALA A 57 -4.57 10.30 2.67
CA ALA A 57 -4.39 10.72 4.06
C ALA A 57 -3.28 9.95 4.80
N THR A 58 -3.05 8.68 4.44
CA THR A 58 -2.01 7.84 5.02
C THR A 58 -1.68 6.67 4.07
N LEU A 59 -0.81 5.76 4.51
CA LEU A 59 -0.46 4.57 3.76
C LEU A 59 -1.65 3.63 3.60
N TRP A 60 -1.71 3.01 2.44
CA TRP A 60 -2.69 1.99 2.12
C TRP A 60 -2.07 0.92 1.23
N CYS A 61 -2.83 -0.15 1.01
CA CYS A 61 -2.51 -1.15 0.01
C CYS A 61 -3.80 -1.75 -0.56
N PHE A 62 -3.72 -2.32 -1.76
CA PHE A 62 -4.75 -3.27 -2.20
C PHE A 62 -4.74 -4.48 -1.28
N THR A 63 -5.87 -5.14 -1.06
CA THR A 63 -5.92 -6.32 -0.19
C THR A 63 -6.07 -7.61 -0.99
N THR A 64 -5.68 -8.75 -0.43
CA THR A 64 -5.95 -10.04 -1.06
C THR A 64 -7.39 -10.52 -0.88
N ASP A 65 -8.23 -9.76 -0.17
CA ASP A 65 -9.66 -10.05 0.01
C ASP A 65 -10.44 -9.53 -1.21
N PRO A 66 -11.14 -10.39 -1.98
CA PRO A 66 -11.87 -9.98 -3.17
C PRO A 66 -13.04 -9.02 -2.87
N VAL A 67 -13.51 -8.96 -1.62
CA VAL A 67 -14.59 -8.04 -1.20
C VAL A 67 -14.05 -6.67 -0.82
N MET A 68 -12.83 -6.61 -0.26
CA MET A 68 -12.19 -5.37 0.19
C MET A 68 -11.09 -4.96 -0.79
N ARG A 69 -11.39 -4.04 -1.70
CA ARG A 69 -10.43 -3.62 -2.73
C ARG A 69 -9.10 -3.11 -2.17
N TRP A 70 -9.17 -2.21 -1.22
CA TRP A 70 -8.01 -1.60 -0.57
C TRP A 70 -8.36 -1.30 0.88
N ASP A 71 -7.34 -1.15 1.72
CA ASP A 71 -7.54 -0.79 3.12
C ASP A 71 -6.33 -0.02 3.67
N TRP A 72 -6.53 0.72 4.76
CA TRP A 72 -5.51 1.57 5.37
C TRP A 72 -4.52 0.75 6.16
N CYS A 73 -3.26 1.17 6.15
CA CYS A 73 -2.23 0.61 7.01
C CYS A 73 -1.95 1.53 8.19
N THR A 74 -1.64 0.94 9.35
CA THR A 74 -1.34 1.68 10.60
C THR A 74 0.07 1.34 11.10
N PRO A 75 1.13 1.80 10.40
CA PRO A 75 2.49 1.72 10.92
C PRO A 75 2.65 2.46 12.26
N PRO A 76 3.63 2.09 13.08
CA PRO A 76 4.00 2.90 14.24
C PRO A 76 4.44 4.30 13.79
N LEU A 77 3.88 5.32 14.43
CA LEU A 77 4.27 6.72 14.25
C LEU A 77 5.70 6.93 14.75
N CYS A 78 6.44 7.78 14.04
CA CYS A 78 7.54 8.51 14.66
C CYS A 78 6.92 9.71 15.42
#